data_AF-T1BF69-F1
#
_entry.id   AF-T1BF69-F1
#
_cell.length_a   1.000
_cell.length_b   1.000
_cell.length_c   1.000
_cell.angle_alpha   90.00
_cell.angle_beta   90.00
_cell.angle_gamma   90.00
#
_symmetry.space_group_name_H-M   'P 1'
#
loop_
_entity.id
_entity.type
_entity.pdbx_description
1 polymer ?
#
loop_
_entity_poly.entity_id
_entity_poly.type
_entity_poly.pdbx_seq_one_letter_code
_entity_poly.pdbx_strand_id
1 'polypeptide(L)'
;MTEVNVPNEVTEVNVPNEVIEATLRLPEVSSLTPWDINTGDINVANTIEVTDETMIINMGPQHPSTHGVLRIMLELKGETVLRSKPIIGYLHTGMEKTGEELTYAQGSTNVTRMDYLSPLNNELVFSLATEALLGIELPERAVWIRMLMSELNRLS
;
A
#
# COMPACT_ATOMS: atom_id res chain seq x y z
N MET A 1 26.88 31.86 23.31
CA MET A 1 25.84 31.90 22.25
C MET A 1 26.48 32.56 21.06
N THR A 2 26.91 31.76 20.10
CA THR A 2 27.59 32.20 18.89
C THR A 2 26.94 31.40 17.78
N GLU A 3 26.08 32.04 16.98
CA GLU A 3 25.41 31.41 15.86
C GLU A 3 26.42 31.20 14.73
N VAL A 4 26.66 29.94 14.38
CA VAL A 4 27.45 29.54 13.22
C VAL A 4 26.51 29.55 12.02
N ASN A 5 26.68 30.54 11.15
CA ASN A 5 25.96 30.65 9.88
C ASN A 5 26.58 29.67 8.87
N VAL A 6 25.86 28.59 8.53
CA VAL A 6 26.26 27.62 7.50
C VAL A 6 25.59 28.03 6.18
N PRO A 7 26.34 28.20 5.07
CA PRO A 7 25.74 28.54 3.78
C PRO A 7 24.95 27.35 3.23
N ASN A 8 23.65 27.55 3.00
CA ASN A 8 22.77 26.61 2.29
C ASN A 8 22.98 26.70 0.77
N GLU A 9 24.13 26.27 0.28
CA GLU A 9 24.28 25.95 -1.15
C GLU A 9 23.96 24.47 -1.37
N VAL A 10 22.66 24.17 -1.48
CA VAL A 10 22.22 22.93 -2.11
C VAL A 10 22.41 23.14 -3.61
N THR A 11 23.46 22.56 -4.17
CA THR A 11 23.62 22.44 -5.62
C THR A 11 22.39 21.73 -6.18
N GLU A 12 21.52 22.47 -6.88
CA GLU A 12 20.41 21.91 -7.65
C GLU A 12 21.00 20.99 -8.71
N VAL A 13 20.89 19.67 -8.47
CA VAL A 13 21.10 18.67 -9.51
C VAL A 13 19.93 18.85 -10.48
N ASN A 14 20.21 19.48 -11.63
CA ASN A 14 19.27 19.62 -12.72
C ASN A 14 18.96 18.24 -13.31
N VAL A 15 17.97 17.56 -12.73
CA VAL A 15 17.40 16.32 -13.27
C VAL A 15 16.45 16.72 -14.41
N PRO A 16 16.61 16.16 -15.62
CA PRO A 16 15.74 16.45 -16.75
C PRO A 16 14.26 16.26 -16.38
N ASN A 17 13.42 17.24 -16.73
CA ASN A 17 11.98 17.30 -16.43
C ASN A 17 11.16 16.08 -16.90
N GLU A 18 11.73 15.18 -17.69
CA GLU A 18 11.07 13.97 -18.20
C GLU A 18 10.95 12.85 -17.14
N VAL A 19 11.77 12.87 -16.09
CA VAL A 19 11.81 11.77 -15.09
C VAL A 19 10.78 11.95 -13.96
N ILE A 20 10.19 13.15 -13.82
CA ILE A 20 9.34 13.51 -12.67
C ILE A 20 7.85 13.20 -12.90
N GLU A 21 7.41 12.94 -14.14
CA GLU A 21 5.99 12.83 -14.48
C GLU A 21 5.29 11.52 -14.06
N ALA A 22 6.02 10.51 -13.57
CA ALA A 22 5.41 9.32 -12.96
C ALA A 22 4.91 9.55 -11.51
N THR A 23 5.11 10.76 -10.98
CA THR A 23 4.54 11.17 -9.69
C THR A 23 3.07 11.50 -9.89
N LEU A 24 2.20 10.54 -9.52
CA LEU A 24 0.80 10.69 -9.14
C LEU A 24 0.29 12.15 -9.20
N ARG A 25 -0.07 12.63 -10.40
CA ARG A 25 -0.92 13.82 -10.52
C ARG A 25 -2.31 13.43 -10.05
N LEU A 26 -2.51 13.51 -8.73
CA LEU A 26 -3.86 13.62 -8.18
C LEU A 26 -4.48 14.88 -8.80
N PRO A 27 -5.65 14.78 -9.43
CA PRO A 27 -6.26 15.93 -10.07
C PRO A 27 -6.59 16.97 -8.99
N GLU A 28 -6.35 18.26 -9.28
CA GLU A 28 -6.90 19.38 -8.51
C GLU A 28 -8.43 19.37 -8.66
N VAL A 29 -9.10 18.47 -7.93
CA VAL A 29 -10.55 18.45 -7.78
C VAL A 29 -10.82 18.58 -6.30
N SER A 30 -11.12 19.82 -5.90
CA SER A 30 -11.36 20.29 -4.52
C SER A 30 -12.51 19.63 -3.74
N SER A 31 -13.00 18.46 -4.14
CA SER A 31 -14.13 17.81 -3.46
C SER A 31 -14.18 16.28 -3.53
N LEU A 32 -13.12 15.60 -3.99
CA LEU A 32 -13.09 14.14 -3.90
C LEU A 32 -12.54 13.73 -2.54
N THR A 33 -13.40 13.17 -1.69
CA THR A 33 -12.95 12.62 -0.42
C THR A 33 -12.29 11.26 -0.69
N PRO A 34 -11.33 10.82 0.15
CA PRO A 34 -10.62 9.55 -0.05
C PRO A 34 -11.49 8.28 -0.14
N TRP A 35 -12.81 8.39 0.07
CA TRP A 35 -13.76 7.28 0.21
C TRP A 35 -14.86 7.23 -0.86
N ASP A 36 -14.75 7.99 -1.95
CA ASP A 36 -15.76 7.99 -3.02
C ASP A 36 -15.71 6.67 -3.85
N ILE A 37 -16.20 5.58 -3.26
CA ILE A 37 -16.32 4.24 -3.83
C ILE A 37 -17.38 4.13 -4.94
N ASN A 38 -18.22 5.16 -5.11
CA ASN A 38 -19.30 5.18 -6.10
C ASN A 38 -18.90 5.78 -7.46
N THR A 39 -17.64 6.18 -7.65
CA THR A 39 -17.14 6.53 -8.99
C THR A 39 -16.65 5.27 -9.69
N GLY A 40 -17.59 4.39 -10.04
CA GLY A 40 -17.34 3.15 -10.79
C GLY A 40 -16.78 3.39 -12.20
N ASP A 41 -16.81 4.64 -12.65
CA ASP A 41 -16.24 5.05 -13.91
C ASP A 41 -15.01 5.93 -13.63
N ILE A 42 -13.94 5.74 -14.38
CA ILE A 42 -13.17 6.92 -14.78
C ILE A 42 -14.23 7.89 -15.35
N ASN A 43 -14.41 9.06 -14.76
CA ASN A 43 -15.35 10.04 -15.31
C ASN A 43 -14.84 10.44 -16.71
N VAL A 44 -15.27 9.70 -17.74
CA VAL A 44 -15.01 9.98 -19.16
C VAL A 44 -15.51 11.39 -19.51
N ALA A 45 -16.42 11.93 -18.71
CA ALA A 45 -17.08 13.21 -18.98
C ALA A 45 -16.27 14.48 -18.64
N ASN A 46 -15.27 14.48 -17.75
CA ASN A 46 -14.77 15.75 -17.18
C ASN A 46 -13.24 15.93 -17.05
N THR A 47 -12.38 15.09 -17.62
CA THR A 47 -10.91 15.33 -17.49
C THR A 47 -10.06 14.91 -18.69
N ILE A 48 -10.63 14.34 -19.74
CA ILE A 48 -9.80 13.80 -20.83
C ILE A 48 -10.45 14.22 -22.15
N GLU A 49 -9.77 15.13 -22.87
CA GLU A 49 -9.96 15.19 -24.32
C GLU A 49 -9.49 13.83 -24.84
N VAL A 50 -10.44 12.95 -25.14
CA VAL A 50 -10.15 11.68 -25.82
C VAL A 50 -9.68 12.05 -27.21
N THR A 51 -8.38 12.32 -27.36
CA THR A 51 -7.72 12.34 -28.65
C THR A 51 -7.83 10.93 -29.23
N ASP A 52 -7.99 10.79 -30.55
CA ASP A 52 -8.17 9.49 -31.25
C ASP A 52 -7.07 8.43 -30.98
N GLU A 53 -6.02 8.77 -30.22
CA GLU A 53 -4.88 7.92 -29.88
C GLU A 53 -4.90 7.32 -28.45
N THR A 54 -5.87 7.69 -27.59
CA THR A 54 -5.95 7.18 -26.21
C THR A 54 -6.94 6.03 -26.08
N MET A 55 -6.52 4.93 -25.45
CA MET A 55 -7.32 3.72 -25.24
C MET A 55 -7.46 3.39 -23.76
N ILE A 56 -8.65 2.93 -23.36
CA ILE A 56 -8.92 2.45 -22.01
C ILE A 56 -8.95 0.92 -22.02
N ILE A 57 -8.08 0.29 -21.24
CA ILE A 57 -8.01 -1.17 -21.07
C ILE A 57 -8.35 -1.54 -19.62
N ASN A 58 -9.26 -2.49 -19.47
CA ASN A 58 -9.56 -3.09 -18.16
C ASN A 58 -8.75 -4.39 -18.00
N MET A 59 -7.77 -4.37 -17.09
CA MET A 59 -6.92 -5.51 -16.79
C MET A 59 -7.40 -6.20 -15.50
N GLY A 60 -7.88 -7.43 -15.59
CA GLY A 60 -8.37 -8.21 -14.44
C GLY A 60 -9.90 -8.20 -14.27
N PRO A 61 -10.46 -9.02 -13.36
CA PRO A 61 -9.90 -9.43 -12.05
C PRO A 61 -9.18 -10.79 -12.00
N GLN A 62 -9.26 -11.61 -13.06
CA GLN A 62 -8.60 -12.94 -13.13
C GLN A 62 -7.48 -12.98 -14.17
N HIS A 63 -6.74 -11.88 -14.33
CA HIS A 63 -5.61 -11.87 -15.25
C HIS A 63 -4.42 -12.61 -14.60
N PRO A 64 -3.74 -13.56 -15.28
CA PRO A 64 -2.65 -14.33 -14.67
C PRO A 64 -1.46 -13.49 -14.19
N SER A 65 -1.31 -12.26 -14.69
CA SER A 65 -0.29 -11.32 -14.24
C SER A 65 -0.61 -10.62 -12.91
N THR A 66 -1.80 -10.80 -12.34
CA THR A 66 -2.13 -10.29 -11.00
C THR A 66 -1.97 -11.42 -9.99
N HIS A 67 -0.94 -11.38 -9.14
CA HIS A 67 -0.87 -12.24 -7.96
C HIS A 67 -2.02 -11.85 -7.01
N GLY A 68 -3.02 -12.71 -6.91
CA GLY A 68 -4.26 -12.44 -6.18
C GLY A 68 -5.39 -11.92 -7.09
N VAL A 69 -6.34 -11.19 -6.50
CA VAL A 69 -7.51 -10.64 -7.19
C VAL A 69 -7.40 -9.13 -7.27
N LEU A 70 -6.90 -8.64 -8.40
CA LEU A 70 -6.73 -7.22 -8.66
C LEU A 70 -7.31 -6.86 -10.02
N ARG A 71 -8.07 -5.76 -10.05
CA ARG A 71 -8.53 -5.14 -11.28
C ARG A 71 -7.86 -3.79 -11.43
N ILE A 72 -7.27 -3.51 -12.59
CA ILE A 72 -6.62 -2.23 -12.89
C ILE A 72 -7.25 -1.69 -14.17
N MET A 73 -7.83 -0.49 -14.08
CA MET A 73 -8.27 0.24 -15.25
C MET A 73 -7.13 1.14 -15.73
N LEU A 74 -6.66 0.90 -16.94
CA LEU A 74 -5.51 1.57 -17.55
C LEU A 74 -5.97 2.49 -18.67
N GLU A 75 -5.42 3.69 -18.68
CA GLU A 75 -5.49 4.62 -19.80
C GLU A 75 -4.13 4.64 -20.48
N LEU A 76 -4.10 4.28 -21.76
CA LEU A 76 -2.89 4.05 -22.54
C LEU A 76 -2.89 4.95 -23.77
N LYS A 77 -1.69 5.41 -24.14
CA LYS A 77 -1.40 5.97 -25.45
C LYS A 77 -0.35 5.09 -26.10
N GLY A 78 -0.79 4.19 -26.98
CA GLY A 78 0.07 3.12 -27.51
C GLY A 78 0.62 2.24 -26.39
N GLU A 79 1.94 2.21 -26.24
CA GLU A 79 2.65 1.43 -25.20
C GLU A 79 2.83 2.20 -23.87
N THR A 80 2.50 3.49 -23.83
CA THR A 80 2.71 4.35 -22.65
C THR A 80 1.46 4.39 -21.78
N VAL A 81 1.63 4.13 -20.48
CA VAL A 81 0.57 4.29 -19.46
C VAL A 81 0.46 5.76 -19.09
N LEU A 82 -0.70 6.37 -19.35
CA LEU A 82 -1.01 7.73 -18.92
C LEU A 82 -1.56 7.73 -17.49
N ARG A 83 -2.52 6.84 -17.22
CA ARG A 83 -3.18 6.74 -15.90
C ARG A 83 -3.51 5.29 -15.58
N SER A 84 -3.51 4.98 -14.29
CA SER A 84 -3.96 3.68 -13.77
C SER A 84 -4.85 3.89 -12.55
N LYS A 85 -5.97 3.16 -12.50
CA LYS A 85 -6.88 3.12 -11.35
C LYS A 85 -6.96 1.67 -10.85
N PRO A 86 -6.24 1.32 -9.77
CA PRO A 86 -6.42 0.02 -9.13
C PRO A 86 -7.76 -0.02 -8.40
N ILE A 87 -8.54 -1.07 -8.66
CA ILE A 87 -9.78 -1.39 -7.98
C ILE A 87 -9.47 -2.55 -7.03
N ILE A 88 -9.39 -2.22 -5.74
CA ILE A 88 -9.09 -3.14 -4.65
C ILE A 88 -10.37 -3.54 -3.90
N GLY A 89 -10.26 -4.49 -2.97
CA GLY A 89 -11.37 -4.90 -2.10
C GLY A 89 -12.05 -6.22 -2.48
N TYR A 90 -11.68 -6.85 -3.58
CA TYR A 90 -12.18 -8.19 -3.95
C TYR A 90 -11.84 -9.27 -2.92
N LEU A 91 -10.80 -9.08 -2.12
CA LEU A 91 -10.39 -9.96 -1.01
C LEU A 91 -10.69 -9.35 0.37
N HIS A 92 -11.59 -8.36 0.46
CA HIS A 92 -11.97 -7.80 1.75
C HIS A 92 -12.82 -8.83 2.52
N THR A 93 -12.25 -9.39 3.59
CA THR A 93 -12.88 -10.42 4.42
C THR A 93 -13.30 -9.92 5.82
N GLY A 94 -13.15 -8.62 6.09
CA GLY A 94 -13.54 -8.03 7.37
C GLY A 94 -12.69 -8.49 8.57
N MET A 95 -11.40 -8.79 8.36
CA MET A 95 -10.51 -9.31 9.41
C MET A 95 -10.43 -8.42 10.65
N GLU A 96 -10.45 -7.10 10.48
CA GLU A 96 -10.47 -6.16 11.60
C GLU A 96 -11.74 -6.30 12.44
N LYS A 97 -12.90 -6.46 11.78
CA LYS A 97 -14.17 -6.65 12.46
C LYS A 97 -14.22 -7.97 13.22
N THR A 98 -13.73 -9.05 12.61
CA THR A 98 -13.56 -10.34 13.30
C THR A 98 -12.62 -10.21 14.48
N GLY A 99 -11.59 -9.37 14.38
CA GLY A 99 -10.65 -9.08 15.47
C GLY A 99 -11.30 -8.48 16.72
N GLU A 100 -12.41 -7.73 16.58
CA GLU A 100 -13.13 -7.15 17.72
C GLU A 100 -13.82 -8.21 18.60
N GLU A 101 -14.22 -9.34 18.01
CA GLU A 101 -14.93 -10.41 18.72
C GLU A 101 -13.96 -11.42 19.35
N LEU A 102 -12.70 -11.45 18.89
CA LEU A 102 -11.70 -12.42 19.32
C LEU A 102 -10.93 -11.93 20.57
N THR A 103 -10.54 -12.89 21.40
CA THR A 103 -9.59 -12.61 22.49
C THR A 103 -8.19 -12.33 21.93
N TYR A 104 -7.35 -11.60 22.67
CA TYR A 104 -5.96 -11.33 22.24
C TYR A 104 -5.17 -12.61 21.94
N ALA A 105 -5.42 -13.71 22.66
CA ALA A 105 -4.77 -14.99 22.38
C ALA A 105 -5.24 -15.64 21.06
N GLN A 106 -6.51 -15.43 20.67
CA GLN A 106 -7.04 -15.88 19.39
C GLN A 106 -6.69 -14.91 18.25
N GLY A 107 -6.50 -13.63 18.56
CA GLY A 107 -6.19 -12.56 17.61
C GLY A 107 -4.93 -12.81 16.78
N SER A 108 -3.91 -13.48 17.35
CA SER A 108 -2.71 -13.86 16.60
C SER A 108 -3.04 -14.71 15.37
N THR A 109 -3.96 -15.66 15.50
CA THR A 109 -4.38 -16.54 14.39
C THR A 109 -5.21 -15.82 13.33
N ASN A 110 -5.77 -14.65 13.63
CA ASN A 110 -6.48 -13.81 12.67
C ASN A 110 -5.48 -12.99 11.83
N VAL A 111 -4.47 -12.38 12.47
CA VAL A 111 -3.47 -11.53 11.79
C VAL A 111 -2.50 -12.29 10.89
N THR A 112 -2.26 -13.59 11.14
CA THR A 112 -1.45 -14.45 10.25
C THR A 112 -1.97 -14.48 8.81
N ARG A 113 -3.27 -14.26 8.62
CA ARG A 113 -3.92 -14.36 7.31
C ARG A 113 -3.95 -13.03 6.55
N MET A 114 -3.54 -11.93 7.19
CA MET A 114 -3.53 -10.60 6.56
C MET A 114 -2.44 -10.48 5.49
N ASP A 115 -1.28 -11.10 5.72
CA ASP A 115 -0.22 -11.30 4.75
C ASP A 115 0.17 -12.77 4.76
N TYR A 116 -0.18 -13.46 3.67
CA TYR A 116 0.05 -14.89 3.53
C TYR A 116 1.51 -15.24 3.21
N LEU A 117 2.33 -14.27 2.76
CA LEU A 117 3.76 -14.46 2.50
C LEU A 117 4.59 -14.24 3.76
N SER A 118 4.15 -13.37 4.67
CA SER A 118 4.90 -13.04 5.90
C SER A 118 4.08 -13.23 7.19
N PRO A 119 3.53 -14.45 7.47
CA PRO A 119 2.63 -14.67 8.59
C PRO A 119 3.28 -14.40 9.97
N LEU A 120 4.54 -14.79 10.17
CA LEU A 120 5.25 -14.62 11.44
C LEU A 120 5.56 -13.15 11.76
N ASN A 121 5.71 -12.30 10.74
CA ASN A 121 5.95 -10.87 10.95
C ASN A 121 4.66 -10.18 11.42
N ASN A 122 3.51 -10.57 10.88
CA ASN A 122 2.22 -10.06 11.34
C ASN A 122 1.91 -10.48 12.77
N GLU A 123 2.15 -11.75 13.13
CA GLU A 123 2.01 -12.22 14.51
C GLU A 123 2.95 -11.48 15.47
N LEU A 124 4.18 -11.22 15.04
CA LEU A 124 5.16 -10.50 15.84
C LEU A 124 4.68 -9.08 16.14
N VAL A 125 4.23 -8.32 15.14
CA VAL A 125 3.72 -6.96 15.34
C VAL A 125 2.51 -6.94 16.26
N PHE A 126 1.57 -7.87 16.08
CA PHE A 126 0.39 -7.99 16.96
C PHE A 126 0.77 -8.34 18.41
N SER A 127 1.73 -9.25 18.59
CA SER A 127 2.22 -9.64 19.91
C SER A 127 2.96 -8.49 20.60
N LEU A 128 3.83 -7.77 19.88
CA LEU A 128 4.54 -6.60 20.41
C LEU A 128 3.57 -5.49 20.83
N ALA A 129 2.54 -5.22 20.03
CA ALA A 129 1.51 -4.25 20.38
C ALA A 129 0.74 -4.66 21.66
N THR A 130 0.38 -5.94 21.76
CA THR A 130 -0.32 -6.49 22.94
C THR A 130 0.57 -6.45 24.19
N GLU A 131 1.85 -6.80 24.05
CA GLU A 131 2.84 -6.77 25.13
C GLU A 131 3.12 -5.36 25.63
N ALA A 132 3.23 -4.40 24.72
CA ALA A 132 3.38 -2.98 25.05
C ALA A 132 2.17 -2.43 25.82
N LEU A 133 0.94 -2.83 25.43
CA LEU A 133 -0.28 -2.45 26.15
C LEU A 133 -0.36 -3.05 27.56
N LEU A 134 0.17 -4.26 27.74
CA LEU A 134 0.18 -4.95 29.04
C LEU A 134 1.39 -4.59 29.91
N GLY A 135 2.40 -3.91 29.36
CA GLY A 135 3.63 -3.55 30.08
C GLY A 135 4.49 -4.75 30.47
N ILE A 136 4.50 -5.80 29.65
CA ILE A 136 5.23 -7.05 29.93
C ILE A 136 6.63 -6.98 29.33
N GLU A 137 7.66 -7.31 30.13
CA GLU A 137 9.01 -7.54 29.62
C GLU A 137 9.19 -9.00 29.20
N LEU A 138 9.77 -9.21 28.01
CA LEU A 138 10.05 -10.54 27.50
C LEU A 138 11.41 -11.07 27.96
N PRO A 139 11.53 -12.38 28.20
CA PRO A 139 12.83 -12.99 28.44
C PRO A 139 13.70 -12.88 27.19
N GLU A 140 14.99 -12.63 27.39
CA GLU A 140 15.96 -12.43 26.30
C GLU A 140 15.94 -13.57 25.26
N ARG A 141 15.79 -14.81 25.72
CA ARG A 141 15.67 -15.99 24.84
C ARG A 141 14.50 -15.89 23.86
N ALA A 142 13.36 -15.36 24.28
CA ALA A 142 12.19 -15.22 23.41
C ALA A 142 12.42 -14.17 22.32
N VAL A 143 13.13 -13.09 22.64
CA VAL A 143 13.50 -12.05 21.67
C VAL A 143 14.40 -12.63 20.57
N TRP A 144 15.42 -13.40 20.94
CA TRP A 144 16.32 -14.04 19.96
C TRP A 144 15.62 -15.08 19.08
N ILE A 145 14.69 -15.87 19.64
CA ILE A 145 13.88 -16.81 18.85
C ILE A 145 13.00 -16.06 17.85
N ARG A 146 12.34 -14.97 18.27
CA ARG A 146 11.51 -14.15 17.39
C ARG A 146 12.33 -13.54 16.25
N MET A 147 13.52 -13.03 16.55
CA MET A 147 14.46 -12.53 15.54
C MET A 147 14.83 -13.62 14.54
N LEU A 148 15.26 -14.79 15.00
CA LEU A 148 15.62 -15.91 14.13
C LEU A 148 14.46 -16.30 13.21
N MET A 149 13.24 -16.42 13.76
CA MET A 149 12.06 -16.82 12.99
C MET A 149 11.60 -15.74 12.00
N SER A 150 11.67 -14.46 12.38
CA SER A 150 11.33 -13.34 11.50
C SER A 150 12.30 -13.24 10.32
N GLU A 151 13.60 -13.43 10.57
CA GLU A 151 14.63 -13.43 9.52
C GLU A 151 14.50 -14.64 8.59
N LEU A 152 14.14 -15.82 9.12
CA LEU A 152 13.85 -16.99 8.30
C LEU A 152 12.63 -16.76 7.41
N ASN A 153 11.58 -16.14 7.95
CA ASN A 153 10.37 -15.80 7.19
C ASN A 153 10.66 -14.77 6.08
N ARG A 154 11.54 -13.79 6.33
CA ARG A 154 11.93 -12.79 5.32
C ARG A 154 12.67 -13.39 4.12
N LEU A 155 13.34 -14.53 4.31
CA LEU A 155 14.05 -15.22 3.23
C LEU A 155 13.16 -16.15 2.40
N SER A 156 11.98 -16.52 2.92
CA SER A 156 11.04 -17.43 2.24
C SER A 156 10.26 -16.72 1.15
#